data_AF-A0A414XVY9-F1
#
_entry.id   AF-A0A414XVY9-F1
#
_cell.length_a   1.000
_cell.length_b   1.000
_cell.length_c   1.000
_cell.angle_alpha   90.00
_cell.angle_beta   90.00
_cell.angle_gamma   90.00
#
_symmetry.space_group_name_H-M   'P 1'
#
loop_
_entity.id
_entity.type
_entity.pdbx_description
1 polymer ?
#
loop_
_entity_poly.entity_id
_entity_poly.type
_entity_poly.pdbx_seq_one_letter_code
_entity_poly.pdbx_strand_id
1 'polypeptide(L)'
;MAKKREIFKVNEDALKDMMASESISYMNSKSGCSENSSSIEKEEVIRKVENQGQEKSRKTIRADPGLEEKVKEYRNLFLDKRKSVHRKQTYISYDVYCLLARILPLLSDDMSVPAFLDNVLEHHLGTYNEELGELFRRKTPKTF
;
A
#
# COMPACT_ATOMS: atom_id res chain seq x y z
N MET A 1 41.54 -14.21 -17.56
CA MET A 1 40.81 -15.11 -18.48
C MET A 1 39.48 -14.46 -18.83
N ALA A 2 39.19 -14.22 -20.11
CA ALA A 2 37.94 -13.58 -20.53
C ALA A 2 36.83 -14.63 -20.73
N LYS A 3 35.73 -14.50 -19.97
CA LYS A 3 34.59 -15.41 -20.05
C LYS A 3 33.84 -15.16 -21.36
N LYS A 4 33.85 -16.14 -22.27
CA LYS A 4 33.13 -16.08 -23.55
C LYS A 4 31.63 -16.00 -23.26
N ARG A 5 30.99 -14.88 -23.59
CA ARG A 5 29.52 -14.74 -23.54
C ARG A 5 28.98 -15.24 -24.87
N GLU A 6 28.12 -16.24 -24.80
CA GLU A 6 27.43 -16.81 -25.96
C GLU A 6 26.23 -15.90 -26.29
N ILE A 7 26.20 -15.38 -27.52
CA ILE A 7 25.13 -14.50 -27.98
C ILE A 7 24.05 -15.40 -28.58
N PHE A 8 22.95 -15.55 -27.85
CA PHE A 8 21.78 -16.29 -28.33
C PHE A 8 20.99 -15.43 -29.31
N LYS A 9 20.67 -16.00 -30.48
CA LYS A 9 19.84 -15.33 -31.47
C LYS A 9 18.38 -15.46 -31.03
N VAL A 10 17.83 -14.39 -30.47
CA VAL A 10 16.43 -14.33 -30.00
C VAL A 10 15.52 -14.01 -31.18
N ASN A 11 14.42 -14.76 -31.33
CA ASN A 11 13.36 -14.41 -32.27
C ASN A 11 12.44 -13.37 -31.60
N GLU A 12 12.54 -12.12 -32.05
CA GLU A 12 11.79 -11.00 -31.49
C GLU A 12 10.28 -11.13 -31.68
N ASP A 13 9.83 -11.71 -32.79
CA ASP A 13 8.41 -11.81 -33.11
C ASP A 13 7.72 -12.84 -32.22
N ALA A 14 8.36 -13.98 -31.97
CA ALA A 14 7.88 -14.98 -31.02
C ALA A 14 7.82 -14.45 -29.58
N LEU A 15 8.76 -13.56 -29.21
CA LEU A 15 8.77 -12.95 -27.88
C LEU A 15 7.66 -11.90 -27.73
N LYS A 16 7.40 -11.11 -28.78
CA LYS A 16 6.29 -10.14 -28.80
C LYS A 16 4.94 -10.83 -28.75
N ASP A 17 4.76 -11.94 -29.47
CA ASP A 17 3.53 -12.72 -29.46
C ASP A 17 3.23 -13.30 -28.07
N MET A 18 4.26 -13.81 -27.39
CA MET A 18 4.16 -14.29 -26.01
C MET A 18 3.77 -13.18 -25.01
N MET A 19 4.29 -11.96 -25.18
CA MET A 19 3.94 -10.81 -24.33
C MET A 19 2.56 -10.24 -24.66
N ALA A 20 2.14 -10.33 -25.93
CA ALA A 20 0.83 -9.87 -26.39
C ALA A 20 -0.28 -10.88 -26.08
N SER A 21 0.06 -12.15 -25.84
CA SER A 21 -0.91 -13.13 -25.37
C SER A 21 -1.39 -12.77 -23.96
N GLU A 22 -2.65 -12.34 -23.86
CA GLU A 22 -3.31 -12.02 -22.60
C GLU A 22 -3.54 -13.30 -21.78
N SER A 23 -2.53 -13.79 -21.05
CA SER A 23 -2.72 -14.80 -19.99
C SER A 23 -1.51 -14.95 -19.09
N ILE A 24 -1.36 -14.05 -18.12
CA ILE A 24 -0.92 -14.47 -16.78
C ILE A 24 -1.78 -13.73 -15.74
N SER A 25 -2.98 -14.25 -15.46
CA SER A 25 -3.59 -14.00 -14.16
C SER A 25 -2.73 -14.71 -13.11
N TYR A 26 -1.83 -13.98 -12.46
CA TYR A 26 -1.06 -14.52 -11.34
C TYR A 26 -1.97 -14.59 -10.11
N MET A 27 -2.84 -15.60 -10.07
CA MET A 27 -3.58 -16.01 -8.88
C MET A 27 -3.28 -17.48 -8.60
N ASN A 28 -2.62 -17.70 -7.47
CA ASN A 28 -2.46 -18.93 -6.71
C ASN A 28 -1.90 -20.17 -7.43
N SER A 29 -0.65 -20.46 -7.10
CA SER A 29 -0.17 -21.84 -7.03
C SER A 29 -0.95 -22.61 -5.97
N LYS A 30 -1.90 -23.45 -6.42
CA LYS A 30 -2.03 -24.84 -5.95
C LYS A 30 -3.00 -25.63 -6.84
N SER A 31 -2.41 -26.58 -7.57
CA SER A 31 -2.95 -27.92 -7.86
C SER A 31 -4.08 -28.05 -8.89
N GLY A 32 -3.74 -28.67 -10.04
CA GLY A 32 -4.57 -29.71 -10.66
C GLY A 32 -5.02 -29.46 -12.10
N CYS A 33 -4.53 -30.27 -13.03
CA CYS A 33 -5.04 -30.42 -14.40
C CYS A 33 -6.53 -30.80 -14.43
N SER A 34 -7.27 -30.32 -15.43
CA SER A 34 -7.77 -31.14 -16.54
C SER A 34 -8.80 -30.35 -17.35
N GLU A 35 -8.64 -30.39 -18.67
CA GLU A 35 -9.56 -29.87 -19.68
C GLU A 35 -10.98 -30.43 -19.51
N ASN A 36 -12.00 -29.61 -19.71
CA ASN A 36 -13.12 -29.91 -20.59
C ASN A 36 -13.99 -28.67 -20.85
N SER A 37 -14.43 -28.59 -22.10
CA SER A 37 -15.23 -27.57 -22.75
C SER A 37 -16.60 -27.30 -22.10
N SER A 38 -17.03 -26.05 -22.11
CA SER A 38 -18.32 -25.67 -22.71
C SER A 38 -18.54 -24.16 -22.61
N SER A 39 -18.79 -23.58 -23.78
CA SER A 39 -19.10 -22.18 -23.99
C SER A 39 -20.38 -21.77 -23.26
N ILE A 40 -20.29 -20.60 -22.65
CA ILE A 40 -21.38 -19.85 -22.02
C ILE A 40 -22.30 -19.29 -23.10
N GLU A 41 -23.60 -19.60 -23.02
CA GLU A 41 -24.65 -18.74 -23.57
C GLU A 41 -25.90 -18.76 -22.67
N LYS A 42 -26.41 -17.54 -22.41
CA LYS A 42 -27.78 -17.17 -21.96
C LYS A 42 -28.06 -17.45 -20.47
N GLU A 43 -28.78 -16.62 -19.70
CA GLU A 43 -29.76 -15.57 -20.00
C GLU A 43 -30.02 -14.80 -18.68
N GLU A 44 -30.19 -13.48 -18.78
CA GLU A 44 -31.32 -12.74 -18.20
C GLU A 44 -31.77 -13.03 -16.75
N VAL A 45 -31.36 -12.18 -15.79
CA VAL A 45 -32.27 -11.70 -14.72
C VAL A 45 -31.98 -10.22 -14.41
N ILE A 46 -32.56 -9.33 -15.22
CA ILE A 46 -32.84 -7.95 -14.80
C ILE A 46 -34.27 -7.93 -14.26
N ARG A 47 -34.44 -7.70 -12.95
CA ARG A 47 -35.69 -7.16 -12.40
C ARG A 47 -35.39 -6.10 -11.33
N LYS A 48 -35.32 -4.86 -11.81
CA LYS A 48 -36.24 -3.78 -11.42
C LYS A 48 -36.38 -3.51 -9.91
N VAL A 49 -35.65 -2.50 -9.42
CA VAL A 49 -36.18 -1.57 -8.39
C VAL A 49 -35.65 -0.17 -8.68
N GLU A 50 -36.46 0.61 -9.38
CA GLU A 50 -36.43 2.08 -9.32
C GLU A 50 -37.53 2.51 -8.33
N ASN A 51 -37.28 3.63 -7.64
CA ASN A 51 -38.12 4.35 -6.68
C ASN A 51 -38.23 3.78 -5.26
N GLN A 52 -37.54 4.41 -4.32
CA GLN A 52 -38.11 5.51 -3.54
C GLN A 52 -37.04 6.10 -2.61
N GLY A 53 -37.03 7.42 -2.50
CA GLY A 53 -36.07 8.18 -1.71
C GLY A 53 -36.04 7.74 -0.25
N GLN A 54 -34.83 7.57 0.26
CA GLN A 54 -34.52 7.94 1.63
C GLN A 54 -33.17 8.64 1.61
N GLU A 55 -33.25 9.94 1.43
CA GLU A 55 -32.31 10.92 1.98
C GLU A 55 -32.18 10.65 3.49
N LYS A 56 -31.38 9.65 3.86
CA LYS A 56 -30.98 9.45 5.24
C LYS A 56 -29.91 10.48 5.52
N SER A 57 -30.42 11.67 5.88
CA SER A 57 -29.79 12.70 6.67
C SER A 57 -28.53 12.15 7.35
N ARG A 58 -27.37 12.48 6.78
CA ARG A 58 -26.14 12.50 7.55
C ARG A 58 -26.41 13.52 8.63
N LYS A 59 -26.85 13.02 9.79
CA LYS A 59 -26.92 13.80 11.02
C LYS A 59 -25.57 14.48 11.11
N THR A 60 -25.57 15.79 10.97
CA THR A 60 -24.42 16.63 11.18
C THR A 60 -24.05 16.45 12.65
N ILE A 61 -23.14 15.50 12.90
CA ILE A 61 -22.44 15.39 14.16
C ILE A 61 -21.79 16.77 14.29
N ARG A 62 -22.29 17.58 15.23
CA ARG A 62 -21.66 18.85 15.56
C ARG A 62 -20.20 18.52 15.87
N ALA A 63 -19.30 18.94 14.98
CA ALA A 63 -17.88 18.71 15.18
C ALA A 63 -17.51 19.39 16.49
N ASP A 64 -17.01 18.63 17.44
CA ASP A 64 -16.33 19.17 18.60
C ASP A 64 -15.20 20.07 18.07
N PRO A 65 -15.18 21.38 18.37
CA PRO A 65 -14.16 22.29 17.86
C PRO A 65 -12.73 21.80 18.16
N GLY A 66 -12.54 21.11 19.30
CA GLY A 66 -11.25 20.53 19.68
C GLY A 66 -10.85 19.30 18.87
N LEU A 67 -11.79 18.62 18.22
CA LEU A 67 -11.50 17.48 17.34
C LEU A 67 -11.00 17.95 15.97
N GLU A 68 -11.57 19.02 15.42
CA GLU A 68 -11.15 19.57 14.12
C GLU A 68 -9.68 20.03 14.16
N GLU A 69 -9.26 20.67 15.26
CA GLU A 69 -7.88 21.08 15.46
C GLU A 69 -6.92 19.87 15.51
N LYS A 70 -7.27 18.83 16.27
CA LYS A 70 -6.49 17.58 16.32
C LYS A 70 -6.41 16.88 14.97
N VAL A 71 -7.50 16.89 14.20
CA VAL A 71 -7.52 16.32 12.84
C VAL A 71 -6.59 17.10 11.92
N LYS A 72 -6.58 18.43 12.03
CA LYS A 72 -5.67 19.29 11.26
C LYS A 72 -4.21 19.04 11.66
N GLU A 73 -3.91 18.95 12.94
CA GLU A 73 -2.57 18.62 13.44
C GLU A 73 -2.10 17.25 12.94
N TYR A 74 -2.95 16.23 13.03
CA TYR A 74 -2.64 14.89 12.53
C TYR A 74 -2.32 14.91 11.03
N ARG A 75 -3.12 15.63 10.24
CA ARG A 75 -2.87 15.79 8.80
C ARG A 75 -1.51 16.41 8.53
N ASN A 76 -1.17 17.49 9.23
CA ASN A 76 0.10 18.19 9.06
C ASN A 76 1.31 17.33 9.46
N LEU A 77 1.18 16.55 10.53
CA LEU A 77 2.28 15.72 11.04
C LEU A 77 2.51 14.48 10.18
N PHE A 78 1.44 13.79 9.78
CA PHE A 78 1.57 12.43 9.23
C PHE A 78 1.12 12.29 7.78
N LEU A 79 0.25 13.18 7.28
CA LEU A 79 -0.32 13.08 5.94
C LEU A 79 0.24 14.09 4.95
N ASP A 80 1.25 14.89 5.35
CA ASP A 80 1.98 15.74 4.43
C ASP A 80 3.11 14.97 3.74
N LYS A 81 3.10 14.95 2.40
CA LYS A 81 4.03 14.15 1.59
C LYS A 81 5.33 14.90 1.40
N ARG A 82 6.32 14.60 2.24
CA ARG A 82 7.69 15.12 2.09
C ARG A 82 8.40 14.43 0.91
N LYS A 83 9.12 15.21 0.11
CA LYS A 83 9.98 14.69 -0.97
C LYS A 83 11.28 14.16 -0.38
N SER A 84 11.34 12.87 -0.07
CA SER A 84 12.59 12.22 0.33
C SER A 84 13.30 11.60 -0.88
N VAL A 85 14.58 11.90 -1.06
CA VAL A 85 15.39 11.43 -2.20
C VAL A 85 16.11 10.10 -1.91
N HIS A 86 16.38 9.80 -0.63
CA HIS A 86 17.16 8.64 -0.21
C HIS A 86 16.35 7.75 0.73
N ARG A 87 15.97 6.56 0.27
CA ARG A 87 15.16 5.60 1.03
C ARG A 87 15.86 4.25 1.15
N LYS A 88 15.55 3.53 2.23
CA LYS A 88 15.95 2.13 2.44
C LYS A 88 14.70 1.29 2.65
N GLN A 89 14.72 0.06 2.15
CA GLN A 89 13.62 -0.87 2.35
C GLN A 89 13.70 -1.47 3.76
N THR A 90 12.56 -1.61 4.43
CA THR A 90 12.45 -2.24 5.75
C THR A 90 11.22 -3.16 5.76
N TYR A 91 11.34 -4.27 6.49
CA TYR A 91 10.22 -5.19 6.67
C TYR A 91 9.26 -4.65 7.73
N ILE A 92 7.97 -4.71 7.43
CA ILE A 92 6.90 -4.45 8.38
C ILE A 92 5.95 -5.65 8.40
N SER A 93 5.15 -5.78 9.45
CA SER A 93 4.17 -6.87 9.53
C SER A 93 3.13 -6.77 8.42
N TYR A 94 2.71 -7.92 7.90
CA TYR A 94 1.73 -8.02 6.82
C TYR A 94 0.42 -7.31 7.19
N ASP A 95 -0.08 -7.55 8.41
CA ASP A 95 -1.36 -7.00 8.88
C ASP A 95 -1.33 -5.46 8.95
N VAL A 96 -0.21 -4.89 9.40
CA VAL A 96 -0.03 -3.43 9.45
C VAL A 96 0.02 -2.86 8.04
N TYR A 97 0.78 -3.49 7.12
CA TYR A 97 0.83 -3.04 5.74
C TYR A 97 -0.56 -3.04 5.09
N CYS A 98 -1.30 -4.14 5.23
CA CYS A 98 -2.65 -4.27 4.67
C CYS A 98 -3.62 -3.24 5.24
N LEU A 99 -3.55 -2.99 6.54
CA LEU A 99 -4.38 -1.97 7.18
C LEU A 99 -4.06 -0.58 6.59
N LEU A 100 -2.78 -0.21 6.53
CA LEU A 100 -2.34 1.09 6.01
C LEU A 100 -2.70 1.27 4.53
N ALA A 101 -2.47 0.26 3.70
CA ALA A 101 -2.80 0.28 2.28
C ALA A 101 -4.31 0.47 2.04
N ARG A 102 -5.16 0.01 2.95
CA ARG A 102 -6.61 0.19 2.87
C ARG A 102 -7.07 1.57 3.34
N ILE A 103 -6.47 2.11 4.40
CA ILE A 103 -6.96 3.38 5.00
C ILE A 103 -6.35 4.62 4.36
N LEU A 104 -5.07 4.60 3.95
CA LEU A 104 -4.38 5.80 3.49
C LEU A 104 -5.03 6.44 2.25
N PRO A 105 -5.49 5.68 1.24
CA PRO A 105 -6.20 6.26 0.09
C PRO A 105 -7.52 6.96 0.47
N LEU A 106 -8.10 6.66 1.64
CA LEU A 106 -9.30 7.34 2.14
C LEU A 106 -8.98 8.64 2.89
N LEU A 107 -7.72 8.82 3.27
CA LEU A 107 -7.26 9.96 4.09
C LEU A 107 -6.50 11.00 3.26
N SER A 108 -5.80 10.59 2.20
CA SER A 108 -5.03 11.46 1.29
C SER A 108 -4.75 10.76 -0.03
N ASP A 109 -4.95 11.47 -1.15
CA ASP A 109 -4.77 10.92 -2.51
C ASP A 109 -3.30 10.64 -2.86
N ASP A 110 -2.38 11.34 -2.20
CA ASP A 110 -0.97 11.34 -2.56
C ASP A 110 -0.09 10.53 -1.60
N MET A 111 -0.67 10.02 -0.51
CA MET A 111 0.06 9.39 0.57
C MET A 111 0.25 7.88 0.35
N SER A 112 1.51 7.45 0.25
CA SER A 112 1.84 6.03 0.18
C SER A 112 2.20 5.47 1.56
N VAL A 113 2.08 4.16 1.72
CA VAL A 113 2.45 3.47 2.99
C VAL A 113 3.89 3.81 3.41
N PRO A 114 4.91 3.75 2.54
CA PRO A 114 6.27 4.12 2.94
C PRO A 114 6.40 5.58 3.36
N ALA A 115 5.77 6.52 2.66
CA ALA A 115 5.85 7.94 2.99
C ALA A 115 5.16 8.26 4.33
N PHE A 116 4.01 7.62 4.61
CA PHE A 116 3.34 7.74 5.89
C PHE A 116 4.21 7.20 7.03
N LEU A 117 4.83 6.03 6.83
CA LEU A 117 5.73 5.44 7.82
C LEU A 117 6.98 6.29 8.04
N ASP A 118 7.54 6.89 6.99
CA ASP A 118 8.66 7.84 7.11
C ASP A 118 8.27 8.99 8.07
N ASN A 119 7.09 9.58 7.90
CA ASN A 119 6.60 10.66 8.77
C ASN A 119 6.37 10.18 10.23
N VAL A 120 5.76 9.01 10.41
CA VAL A 120 5.51 8.43 11.75
C VAL A 120 6.82 8.15 12.47
N LEU A 121 7.79 7.57 11.78
CA LEU A 121 9.10 7.24 12.35
C LEU A 121 9.91 8.51 12.65
N GLU A 122 9.91 9.50 11.75
CA GLU A 122 10.56 10.80 11.98
C GLU A 122 9.98 11.49 13.22
N HIS A 123 8.64 11.57 13.31
CA HIS A 123 7.96 12.14 14.47
C HIS A 123 8.30 11.36 15.74
N HIS A 124 8.20 10.02 15.72
CA HIS A 124 8.49 9.19 16.89
C HIS A 124 9.92 9.38 17.40
N LEU A 125 10.90 9.38 16.51
CA LEU A 125 12.31 9.61 16.85
C LEU A 125 12.54 11.02 17.40
N GLY A 126 11.84 12.02 16.85
CA GLY A 126 11.90 13.40 17.35
C GLY A 126 11.27 13.57 18.73
N THR A 127 10.06 13.03 18.94
CA THR A 127 9.31 13.12 20.21
C THR A 127 10.05 12.44 21.36
N TYR A 128 10.66 11.28 21.12
CA TYR A 128 11.29 10.47 22.17
C TYR A 128 12.82 10.50 22.15
N ASN A 129 13.41 11.53 21.53
CA ASN A 129 14.86 11.62 21.35
C ASN A 129 15.62 11.63 22.70
N GLU A 130 15.09 12.33 23.71
CA GLU A 130 15.72 12.45 25.02
C GLU A 130 15.72 11.11 25.77
N GLU A 131 14.61 10.39 25.75
CA GLU A 131 14.44 9.07 26.35
C GLU A 131 15.30 8.04 25.64
N LEU A 132 15.33 8.06 24.31
CA LEU A 132 16.23 7.22 23.51
C LEU A 132 17.68 7.49 23.90
N GLY A 133 18.07 8.77 23.99
CA GLY A 133 19.41 9.18 24.41
C GLY A 133 19.78 8.67 25.82
N GLU A 134 18.86 8.72 26.77
CA GLU A 134 19.06 8.19 28.12
C GLU A 134 19.21 6.66 28.12
N LEU A 135 18.39 5.94 27.35
CA LEU A 135 18.52 4.49 27.17
C LEU A 135 19.86 4.10 26.55
N PHE A 136 20.37 4.88 25.59
CA PHE A 136 21.70 4.67 25.01
C PHE A 136 22.80 4.86 26.06
N ARG A 137 22.80 5.99 26.79
CA ARG A 137 23.81 6.27 27.83
C ARG A 137 23.89 5.18 28.90
N ARG A 138 22.75 4.66 29.34
CA ARG A 138 22.70 3.57 30.33
C ARG A 138 23.28 2.26 29.80
N LYS A 139 23.10 1.97 28.51
CA LYS A 139 23.63 0.76 27.84
C LYS A 139 25.09 0.89 27.45
N THR A 140 25.59 2.10 27.26
CA THR A 140 27.02 2.40 27.10
C THR A 140 27.52 3.21 28.28
N PRO A 141 27.61 2.64 29.50
CA PRO A 141 28.44 3.25 30.53
C PRO A 141 29.82 3.40 29.92
N LYS A 142 30.39 4.61 29.95
CA LYS A 142 31.76 4.85 29.49
C LYS A 142 32.68 3.83 30.16
N THR A 143 33.13 2.84 29.40
CA THR A 143 34.25 1.99 29.81
C THR A 143 35.51 2.73 29.38
N PHE A 144 36.27 3.15 30.40
CA PHE A 144 37.57 3.84 30.40
C PHE A 144 37.55 5.37 30.23
#